data_AF-A0AA43LAZ2-F1
#
_entry.id   AF-A0AA43LAZ2-F1
#
_cell.length_a   1.000
_cell.length_b   1.000
_cell.length_c   1.000
_cell.angle_alpha   90.00
_cell.angle_beta   90.00
_cell.angle_gamma   90.00
#
_symmetry.space_group_name_H-M   'P 1'
#
loop_
_entity.id
_entity.type
_entity.pdbx_description
1 polymer ?
#
loop_
_entity_poly.entity_id
_entity_poly.type
_entity_poly.pdbx_seq_one_letter_code
_entity_poly.pdbx_strand_id
1 'polypeptide(L)'
;MNEYFNKTDDLIYIDAGIEGVFIPEDKTEEEWTPEEVLDNLESGYSGQVVVGLKKAGEVILPALNSVYPIDAKDAIPPSHNCGLEPYQPQRMIANEMAAFQISAVLNELFSTNSVVVHFNNFDARFGSCRPIYADEVYPVK
;
A
#
# COMPACT_ATOMS: atom_id res chain seq x y z
N MET A 1 9.21 7.51 -6.80
CA MET A 1 9.50 6.09 -6.54
C MET A 1 9.48 5.24 -7.81
N ASN A 2 8.43 5.33 -8.63
CA ASN A 2 8.36 4.70 -9.97
C ASN A 2 9.58 4.99 -10.87
N GLU A 3 10.08 6.23 -10.90
CA GLU A 3 11.27 6.59 -11.68
C GLU A 3 12.51 5.75 -11.32
N TYR A 4 12.68 5.39 -10.05
CA TYR A 4 13.79 4.56 -9.60
C TYR A 4 13.64 3.12 -10.09
N PHE A 5 12.43 2.56 -10.01
CA PHE A 5 12.11 1.24 -10.55
C PHE A 5 12.43 1.12 -12.05
N ASN A 6 12.18 2.18 -12.82
CA ASN A 6 12.45 2.17 -14.25
C ASN A 6 13.94 2.25 -14.60
N LYS A 7 14.76 2.86 -13.73
CA LYS A 7 16.20 3.08 -13.99
C LYS A 7 17.13 1.94 -13.55
N THR A 8 16.65 1.04 -12.70
CA THR A 8 17.45 -0.07 -12.15
C THR A 8 17.10 -1.38 -12.88
N ASP A 9 18.09 -2.24 -13.13
CA ASP A 9 17.90 -3.50 -13.87
C ASP A 9 17.52 -4.69 -12.96
N ASP A 10 18.03 -4.70 -11.73
CA ASP A 10 17.78 -5.72 -10.72
C ASP A 10 17.20 -5.06 -9.45
N LEU A 11 15.92 -5.30 -9.16
CA LEU A 11 15.23 -4.68 -8.04
C LEU A 11 14.05 -5.54 -7.56
N ILE A 12 13.98 -5.73 -6.25
CA ILE A 12 12.74 -6.09 -5.55
C ILE A 12 12.21 -4.80 -4.92
N TYR A 13 11.00 -4.44 -5.29
CA TYR A 13 10.32 -3.23 -4.82
C TYR A 13 9.16 -3.64 -3.92
N ILE A 14 9.11 -3.15 -2.69
CA ILE A 14 8.00 -3.41 -1.77
C ILE A 14 7.47 -2.06 -1.33
N ASP A 15 6.17 -1.84 -1.52
CA ASP A 15 5.50 -0.58 -1.23
C ASP A 15 4.17 -0.82 -0.55
N ALA A 16 3.82 0.06 0.39
CA ALA A 16 2.53 0.04 1.05
C ALA A 16 1.82 1.38 0.88
N GLY A 17 0.58 1.31 0.44
CA GLY A 17 -0.34 2.44 0.42
C GLY A 17 -1.44 2.23 1.46
N ILE A 18 -1.75 3.26 2.24
CA ILE A 18 -2.73 3.19 3.32
C ILE A 18 -3.65 4.39 3.22
N GLU A 19 -4.93 4.14 3.38
CA GLU A 19 -5.98 5.14 3.40
C GLU A 19 -5.84 6.08 4.63
N GLY A 20 -6.04 7.38 4.42
CA GLY A 20 -6.15 8.35 5.50
C GLY A 20 -7.51 8.29 6.19
N VAL A 21 -7.57 8.79 7.42
CA VAL A 21 -8.82 9.02 8.13
C VAL A 21 -9.45 10.30 7.62
N PHE A 22 -10.72 10.21 7.22
CA PHE A 22 -11.52 11.36 6.84
C PHE A 22 -11.63 12.35 7.99
N ILE A 23 -11.21 13.58 7.76
CA ILE A 23 -11.38 14.71 8.68
C ILE A 23 -11.97 15.87 7.85
N PRO A 24 -13.16 16.39 8.23
CA PRO A 24 -13.71 17.59 7.60
C PRO A 24 -12.75 18.78 7.74
N GLU A 25 -12.53 19.51 6.65
CA GLU A 25 -11.71 20.73 6.67
C GLU A 25 -12.40 21.82 7.50
N ASP A 26 -11.59 22.58 8.26
CA ASP A 26 -12.01 23.77 9.01
C ASP A 26 -13.15 23.55 10.03
N LYS A 27 -13.35 22.32 10.51
CA LYS A 27 -14.33 21.99 11.56
C LYS A 27 -13.70 21.29 12.75
N THR A 28 -14.14 21.66 13.94
CA THR A 28 -13.87 20.90 15.16
C THR A 28 -14.80 19.69 15.26
N GLU A 29 -14.42 18.66 16.02
CA GLU A 29 -15.25 17.44 16.19
C GLU A 29 -16.68 17.72 16.68
N GLU A 30 -16.88 18.80 17.44
CA GLU A 30 -18.19 19.21 17.95
C GLU A 30 -19.12 19.76 16.85
N GLU A 31 -18.55 20.20 15.73
CA GLU A 31 -19.27 20.79 14.59
C GLU A 31 -19.60 19.76 13.50
N TRP A 32 -19.21 18.51 13.69
CA TRP A 32 -19.40 17.45 12.72
C TRP A 32 -20.87 17.06 12.63
N THR A 33 -21.33 16.90 11.39
CA THR A 33 -22.62 16.29 11.10
C THR A 33 -22.58 14.79 11.43
N PRO A 34 -23.73 14.12 11.66
CA PRO A 34 -23.77 12.68 11.86
C PRO A 34 -23.16 11.88 10.69
N GLU A 35 -23.23 12.42 9.47
CA GLU A 35 -22.61 11.83 8.27
C GLU A 35 -21.09 11.93 8.34
N GLU A 36 -20.54 13.10 8.67
CA GLU A 36 -19.08 13.29 8.82
C GLU A 36 -18.49 12.45 9.95
N VAL A 37 -19.23 12.27 11.05
CA VAL A 37 -18.84 11.34 12.13
C VAL A 37 -18.78 9.91 11.61
N LEU A 38 -19.77 9.50 10.80
CA LEU A 38 -19.79 8.16 10.21
C LEU A 38 -18.63 7.98 9.22
N ASP A 39 -18.38 8.95 8.35
CA ASP A 39 -17.27 8.91 7.39
C ASP A 39 -15.90 8.85 8.09
N ASN A 40 -15.72 9.63 9.16
CA ASN A 40 -14.52 9.53 9.99
C ASN A 40 -14.41 8.12 10.59
N LEU A 41 -15.49 7.62 11.19
CA LEU A 41 -15.52 6.29 11.80
C LEU A 41 -15.24 5.20 10.78
N GLU A 42 -15.69 5.31 9.53
CA GLU A 42 -15.59 4.28 8.49
C GLU A 42 -14.29 4.31 7.67
N SER A 43 -13.59 5.43 7.63
CA SER A 43 -12.37 5.63 6.84
C SER A 43 -11.08 5.17 7.52
N GLY A 44 -10.02 5.05 6.72
CA GLY A 44 -8.64 4.86 7.19
C GLY A 44 -8.29 3.45 7.66
N TYR A 45 -9.06 2.44 7.24
CA TYR A 45 -8.80 1.03 7.55
C TYR A 45 -8.24 0.24 6.37
N SER A 46 -8.39 0.75 5.15
CA SER A 46 -8.02 0.05 3.94
C SER A 46 -6.56 0.33 3.55
N GLY A 47 -5.96 -0.61 2.83
CA GLY A 47 -4.67 -0.38 2.21
C GLY A 47 -4.24 -1.55 1.35
N GLN A 48 -3.02 -1.44 0.85
CA GLN A 48 -2.40 -2.42 -0.03
C GLN A 48 -0.91 -2.53 0.22
N VAL A 49 -0.35 -3.71 -0.03
CA VAL A 49 1.09 -3.93 -0.17
C VAL A 49 1.35 -4.51 -1.56
N VAL A 50 2.26 -3.88 -2.32
CA VAL A 50 2.63 -4.28 -3.69
C VAL A 50 4.11 -4.66 -3.73
N VAL A 51 4.39 -5.78 -4.40
CA VAL A 51 5.74 -6.32 -4.61
C VAL A 51 6.08 -6.30 -6.10
N GLY A 52 6.89 -5.34 -6.53
CA GLY A 52 7.46 -5.31 -7.88
C GLY A 52 8.76 -6.14 -7.94
N LEU A 53 9.01 -6.75 -9.09
CA LEU A 53 10.24 -7.50 -9.37
C LEU A 53 10.74 -7.17 -10.77
N LYS A 54 12.01 -6.75 -10.83
CA LYS A 54 12.74 -6.54 -12.08
C LYS A 54 14.07 -7.29 -11.99
N LYS A 55 14.41 -8.02 -13.05
CA LYS A 55 15.66 -8.80 -13.14
C LYS A 55 16.25 -8.64 -14.53
N ALA A 56 17.55 -8.32 -14.62
CA ALA A 56 18.26 -8.12 -15.88
C ALA A 56 17.53 -7.16 -16.85
N GLY A 57 16.85 -6.14 -16.31
CA GLY A 57 16.09 -5.17 -17.10
C GLY A 57 14.64 -5.59 -17.41
N GLU A 58 14.28 -6.87 -17.23
CA GLU A 58 12.94 -7.41 -17.48
C GLU A 58 12.03 -7.23 -16.25
N VAL A 59 10.83 -6.69 -16.47
CA VAL A 59 9.81 -6.56 -15.43
C VAL A 59 9.04 -7.86 -15.34
N ILE A 60 9.27 -8.62 -14.26
CA ILE A 60 8.58 -9.89 -13.98
C ILE A 60 7.29 -9.61 -13.23
N LEU A 61 7.36 -8.77 -12.18
CA LEU A 61 6.18 -8.31 -11.44
C LEU A 61 6.10 -6.77 -11.53
N PRO A 62 5.00 -6.20 -12.03
CA PRO A 62 4.88 -4.76 -12.16
C PRO A 62 4.81 -4.07 -10.79
N ALA A 63 5.43 -2.89 -10.69
CA ALA A 63 5.43 -2.07 -9.47
C ALA A 63 4.10 -1.32 -9.26
N LEU A 64 3.97 -0.66 -8.09
CA LEU A 64 2.76 0.03 -7.61
C LEU A 64 1.99 0.78 -8.70
N ASN A 65 2.64 1.73 -9.39
CA ASN A 65 1.96 2.59 -10.36
C ASN A 65 1.33 1.85 -11.55
N SER A 66 1.79 0.65 -11.87
CA SER A 66 1.21 -0.16 -12.93
C SER A 66 0.03 -0.99 -12.43
N VAL A 67 0.02 -1.34 -11.14
CA VAL A 67 -1.08 -2.08 -10.49
C VAL A 67 -2.21 -1.13 -10.08
N TYR A 68 -1.85 0.01 -9.52
CA TYR A 68 -2.72 1.11 -9.12
C TYR A 68 -2.27 2.37 -9.87
N PRO A 69 -2.85 2.65 -11.05
CA PRO A 69 -2.54 3.86 -11.81
C PRO A 69 -2.82 5.09 -10.96
N ILE A 70 -1.75 5.70 -10.47
CA ILE A 70 -1.83 6.93 -9.69
C ILE A 70 -2.10 8.09 -10.65
N ASP A 71 -3.32 8.59 -10.71
CA ASP A 71 -3.56 9.89 -11.33
C ASP A 71 -3.13 10.99 -10.34
N ALA A 72 -2.16 11.81 -10.74
CA ALA A 72 -1.76 12.97 -9.95
C ALA A 72 -2.87 14.03 -9.84
N LYS A 73 -3.95 13.90 -10.61
CA LYS A 73 -5.15 14.74 -10.58
C LYS A 73 -6.31 14.12 -9.77
N ASP A 74 -6.23 12.86 -9.39
CA ASP A 74 -7.23 12.27 -8.50
C ASP A 74 -7.09 12.92 -7.12
N ALA A 75 -8.21 13.31 -6.51
CA ALA A 75 -8.28 14.06 -5.26
C ALA A 75 -7.71 13.29 -4.04
N ILE A 76 -7.25 12.06 -4.23
CA ILE A 76 -6.54 11.27 -3.22
C ILE A 76 -5.26 10.69 -3.85
N PRO A 77 -4.18 11.47 -3.99
CA PRO A 77 -2.92 10.96 -4.51
C PRO A 77 -2.22 10.06 -3.48
N PRO A 78 -1.84 8.81 -3.83
CA PRO A 78 -1.10 7.89 -2.97
C PRO A 78 0.40 8.22 -2.86
N SER A 79 0.80 9.49 -2.93
CA SER A 79 2.21 9.90 -2.83
C SER A 79 2.43 11.12 -1.94
N HIS A 80 1.58 11.34 -0.95
CA HIS A 80 1.81 12.38 0.04
C HIS A 80 2.80 11.88 1.09
N ASN A 81 3.94 12.55 1.20
CA ASN A 81 4.90 12.28 2.26
C ASN A 81 4.20 12.49 3.62
N CYS A 82 4.50 11.67 4.62
CA CYS A 82 3.96 11.83 5.98
C CYS A 82 4.60 13.03 6.73
N GLY A 83 5.16 14.01 6.02
CA GLY A 83 6.11 15.00 6.51
C GLY A 83 5.77 16.48 6.25
N LEU A 84 4.78 16.84 5.41
CA LEU A 84 4.21 18.21 5.32
C LEU A 84 2.65 18.29 5.25
N GLU A 85 2.02 19.11 6.12
CA GLU A 85 0.56 19.34 6.26
C GLU A 85 -0.10 19.92 4.98
N PRO A 86 -1.43 19.75 4.79
CA PRO A 86 -2.44 19.28 5.75
C PRO A 86 -2.79 17.79 5.56
N TYR A 87 -2.49 16.99 6.57
CA TYR A 87 -2.59 15.52 6.50
C TYR A 87 -3.96 15.02 6.93
N GLN A 88 -4.47 14.01 6.23
CA GLN A 88 -5.39 13.07 6.84
C GLN A 88 -4.59 12.00 7.59
N PRO A 89 -4.68 11.91 8.93
CA PRO A 89 -3.90 10.97 9.72
C PRO A 89 -4.29 9.53 9.37
N GLN A 90 -3.35 8.61 9.41
CA GLN A 90 -3.63 7.19 9.17
C GLN A 90 -3.95 6.49 10.50
N ARG A 91 -4.82 5.47 10.48
CA ARG A 91 -5.06 4.67 11.68
C ARG A 91 -3.85 3.81 12.00
N MET A 92 -3.54 3.72 13.30
CA MET A 92 -2.47 2.85 13.81
C MET A 92 -2.61 1.41 13.30
N ILE A 93 -3.82 0.85 13.35
CA ILE A 93 -4.06 -0.55 12.94
C ILE A 93 -3.81 -0.78 11.44
N ALA A 94 -4.06 0.20 10.58
CA ALA A 94 -3.78 0.09 9.15
C ALA A 94 -2.28 0.11 8.88
N ASN A 95 -1.53 0.95 9.60
CA ASN A 95 -0.07 0.96 9.58
C ASN A 95 0.54 -0.36 10.08
N GLU A 96 0.05 -0.89 11.20
CA GLU A 96 0.51 -2.16 11.75
C GLU A 96 0.23 -3.32 10.80
N MET A 97 -0.96 -3.32 10.16
CA MET A 97 -1.32 -4.36 9.21
C MET A 97 -0.44 -4.31 7.96
N ALA A 98 -0.18 -3.12 7.41
CA ALA A 98 0.77 -2.96 6.29
C ALA A 98 2.17 -3.46 6.65
N ALA A 99 2.68 -3.09 7.83
CA ALA A 99 3.98 -3.55 8.32
C ALA A 99 4.03 -5.08 8.49
N PHE A 100 2.95 -5.68 9.00
CA PHE A 100 2.83 -7.13 9.11
C PHE A 100 2.84 -7.82 7.75
N GLN A 101 2.09 -7.30 6.77
CA GLN A 101 2.08 -7.83 5.41
C GLN A 101 3.45 -7.72 4.73
N ILE A 102 4.16 -6.59 4.89
CA ILE A 102 5.55 -6.45 4.43
C ILE A 102 6.46 -7.49 5.11
N SER A 103 6.29 -7.70 6.42
CA SER A 103 7.08 -8.69 7.16
C SER A 103 6.85 -10.11 6.64
N ALA A 104 5.61 -10.44 6.26
CA ALA A 104 5.30 -11.72 5.63
C ALA A 104 5.99 -11.90 4.27
N VAL A 105 6.00 -10.85 3.44
CA VAL A 105 6.73 -10.84 2.16
C VAL A 105 8.23 -11.03 2.37
N LEU A 106 8.82 -10.29 3.33
CA LEU A 106 10.24 -10.39 3.65
C LEU A 106 10.61 -11.77 4.21
N ASN A 107 9.76 -12.35 5.06
CA ASN A 107 9.95 -13.68 5.58
C ASN A 107 10.01 -14.72 4.46
N GLU A 108 9.08 -14.67 3.50
CA GLU A 108 9.12 -15.53 2.32
C GLU A 108 10.41 -15.30 1.53
N LEU A 109 10.70 -14.05 1.16
CA LEU A 109 11.90 -13.71 0.39
C LEU A 109 13.19 -14.22 1.04
N PHE A 110 13.35 -14.10 2.35
CA PHE A 110 14.58 -14.54 3.03
C PHE A 110 14.62 -16.03 3.32
N SER A 111 13.48 -16.69 3.51
CA SER A 111 13.44 -18.11 3.87
C SER A 111 13.51 -19.04 2.67
N THR A 112 12.89 -18.66 1.56
CA THR A 112 12.74 -19.51 0.36
C THR A 112 13.30 -18.88 -0.90
N ASN A 113 13.71 -17.60 -0.85
CA ASN A 113 14.17 -16.85 -2.02
C ASN A 113 13.10 -16.80 -3.14
N SER A 114 11.82 -16.74 -2.76
CA SER A 114 10.68 -16.54 -3.67
C SER A 114 9.85 -15.31 -3.33
N VAL A 115 9.01 -14.93 -4.29
CA VAL A 115 7.92 -13.97 -4.09
C VAL A 115 6.62 -14.68 -4.43
N VAL A 116 5.82 -15.01 -3.42
CA VAL A 116 4.54 -15.74 -3.61
C VAL A 116 3.37 -14.79 -3.89
N VAL A 117 3.45 -13.56 -3.40
CA VAL A 117 2.38 -12.55 -3.51
C VAL A 117 2.89 -11.38 -4.33
N HIS A 118 2.17 -11.04 -5.41
CA HIS A 118 2.42 -9.84 -6.19
C HIS A 118 1.86 -8.61 -5.48
N PHE A 119 0.60 -8.65 -5.03
CA PHE A 119 0.07 -7.63 -4.15
C PHE A 119 -1.05 -8.17 -3.26
N ASN A 120 -1.31 -7.49 -2.16
CA ASN A 120 -2.37 -7.82 -1.22
C ASN A 120 -3.13 -6.58 -0.81
N ASN A 121 -4.46 -6.63 -0.92
CA ASN A 121 -5.35 -5.60 -0.40
C ASN A 121 -5.87 -6.04 0.96
N PHE A 122 -5.92 -5.12 1.91
CA PHE A 122 -6.34 -5.44 3.27
C PHE A 122 -7.39 -4.46 3.79
N ASP A 123 -8.14 -4.96 4.75
CA ASP A 123 -9.02 -4.19 5.61
C ASP A 123 -8.63 -4.46 7.07
N ALA A 124 -8.06 -3.44 7.70
CA ALA A 124 -7.54 -3.49 9.07
C ALA A 124 -8.64 -3.46 10.14
N ARG A 125 -9.87 -3.07 9.80
CA ARG A 125 -11.02 -3.17 10.72
C ARG A 125 -11.37 -4.62 11.00
N PHE A 126 -11.35 -5.44 9.95
CA PHE A 126 -11.72 -6.86 10.04
C PHE A 126 -10.51 -7.78 10.08
N GLY A 127 -9.28 -7.24 9.95
CA GLY A 127 -8.05 -8.04 9.88
C GLY A 127 -8.01 -8.94 8.65
N SER A 128 -8.69 -8.55 7.57
CA SER A 128 -8.84 -9.39 6.38
C SER A 128 -7.86 -8.98 5.27
N CYS A 129 -7.43 -9.97 4.48
CA CYS A 129 -6.52 -9.79 3.37
C CYS A 129 -7.01 -10.52 2.13
N ARG A 130 -6.73 -9.96 0.96
CA ARG A 130 -6.98 -10.56 -0.33
C ARG A 130 -5.72 -10.48 -1.20
N PRO A 131 -4.90 -11.54 -1.22
CA PRO A 131 -3.70 -11.59 -2.05
C PRO A 131 -4.03 -11.89 -3.52
N ILE A 132 -3.21 -11.32 -4.39
CA ILE A 132 -3.01 -11.75 -5.77
C ILE A 132 -1.64 -12.41 -5.85
N TYR A 133 -1.63 -13.69 -6.20
CA TYR A 133 -0.44 -14.51 -6.21
C TYR A 133 0.45 -14.20 -7.42
N ALA A 134 1.75 -14.35 -7.25
CA ALA A 134 2.72 -14.32 -8.33
C ALA A 134 2.81 -15.73 -8.93
N ASP A 135 2.45 -15.88 -10.20
CA ASP A 135 2.45 -17.18 -10.88
C ASP A 135 3.88 -17.63 -11.29
N GLU A 136 4.83 -16.71 -11.40
CA GLU A 136 6.10 -16.92 -12.12
C GLU A 136 7.38 -16.80 -11.25
N VAL A 137 7.28 -16.64 -9.93
CA VAL A 137 8.45 -16.37 -9.06
C VAL A 137 8.64 -17.44 -7.97
N TYR A 138 8.92 -18.67 -8.43
CA TYR A 138 9.31 -19.79 -7.57
C TYR A 138 10.81 -20.08 -7.71
N PRO A 139 11.48 -20.60 -6.66
CA PRO A 139 12.88 -20.96 -6.78
C PRO A 139 13.03 -22.09 -7.79
N VAL A 140 13.85 -21.89 -8.81
CA VAL A 140 14.35 -22.98 -9.65
C VAL A 140 15.28 -23.80 -8.75
N LYS A 141 14.91 -25.06 -8.48
CA LYS A 141 15.75 -26.02 -7.76
C LYS A 141 17.04 -26.33 -8.51
#